data_AF-A0ABD6U842-F1
#
_entry.id   AF-A0ABD6U842-F1
#
_cell.length_a   1.000
_cell.length_b   1.000
_cell.length_c   1.000
_cell.angle_alpha   90.00
_cell.angle_beta   90.00
_cell.angle_gamma   90.00
#
_symmetry.space_group_name_H-M   'P 1'
#
loop_
_entity.id
_entity.type
_entity.pdbx_description
1 polymer ?
#
loop_
_entity_poly.entity_id
_entity_poly.type
_entity_poly.pdbx_seq_one_letter_code
_entity_poly.pdbx_strand_id
1 'polypeptide(L)'
;MQDMRFTKRITPLLAMAMLVGCGESADKQVAKADAVSEEAVAAPAEASPAVAASNGGSAACLDVPALRTVGNTWTITTDGQRDVNTVAELADYRGQSAYRTHTENSVGTVADAYGNVVDGVVHWYGSVMTQPAINESYNQPSFSVPADLPQDQTHSVSFDSITVQPGAEPFAMKLTNTVTYRGRERIETEFGAFDTCKMEFSTEGAMVPKTTWQQWIIASGKFAGLPLRMSNVQGTTQASSIEVSW
;
A
#
# COMPACT_ATOMS: atom_id res chain seq x y z
N MET A 1 -2.82 37.06 -16.43
CA MET A 1 -3.43 35.81 -16.92
C MET A 1 -2.52 34.68 -16.48
N GLN A 2 -3.05 33.77 -15.67
CA GLN A 2 -2.30 32.84 -14.83
C GLN A 2 -1.64 31.72 -15.65
N ASP A 3 -0.36 31.48 -15.35
CA ASP A 3 0.40 30.30 -15.77
C ASP A 3 -0.21 29.03 -15.18
N MET A 4 -0.69 28.14 -16.05
CA MET A 4 -1.09 26.78 -15.71
C MET A 4 0.16 25.91 -15.49
N ARG A 5 0.46 25.58 -14.23
CA ARG A 5 1.42 24.52 -13.87
C ARG A 5 0.65 23.27 -13.47
N PHE A 6 0.46 22.34 -14.40
CA PHE A 6 0.03 20.98 -14.09
C PHE A 6 1.14 20.26 -13.33
N THR A 7 0.88 19.92 -12.07
CA THR A 7 1.76 19.04 -11.29
C THR A 7 1.18 17.65 -11.34
N LYS A 8 1.79 16.77 -12.14
CA LYS A 8 1.62 15.31 -12.06
C LYS A 8 1.85 14.87 -10.62
N ARG A 9 0.84 14.30 -9.96
CA ARG A 9 0.99 13.60 -8.69
C ARG A 9 0.31 12.25 -8.81
N ILE A 10 1.13 11.21 -8.74
CA ILE A 10 0.68 9.83 -8.57
C ILE A 10 0.22 9.75 -7.11
N THR A 11 -1.09 9.70 -6.91
CA THR A 11 -1.72 9.54 -5.59
C THR A 11 -1.42 8.11 -5.09
N PRO A 12 -0.75 7.93 -3.95
CA PRO A 12 -0.56 6.62 -3.35
C PRO A 12 -1.85 6.21 -2.62
N LEU A 13 -2.89 5.88 -3.38
CA LEU A 13 -4.07 5.19 -2.86
C LEU A 13 -3.63 3.78 -2.46
N LEU A 14 -3.92 3.38 -1.21
CA LEU A 14 -4.10 2.00 -0.75
C LEU A 14 -3.59 0.93 -1.76
N ALA A 15 -2.26 0.75 -1.81
CA ALA A 15 -1.56 0.15 -2.95
C ALA A 15 -1.61 -1.38 -3.00
N MET A 16 -2.80 -1.98 -2.84
CA MET A 16 -3.05 -3.39 -3.13
C MET A 16 -4.22 -3.63 -4.10
N ALA A 17 -4.93 -2.60 -4.57
CA ALA A 17 -6.01 -2.76 -5.55
C ALA A 17 -6.00 -1.79 -6.75
N MET A 18 -4.99 -0.92 -6.88
CA MET A 18 -5.04 0.20 -7.85
C MET A 18 -3.82 0.30 -8.76
N LEU A 19 -3.56 -0.74 -9.56
CA LEU A 19 -2.60 -0.67 -10.66
C LEU A 19 -3.21 -1.11 -11.99
N VAL A 20 -4.18 -0.35 -12.49
CA VAL A 20 -4.36 -0.15 -13.95
C VAL A 20 -4.88 1.26 -14.20
N GLY A 21 -4.01 2.12 -14.70
CA GLY A 21 -4.33 3.47 -15.18
C GLY A 21 -3.11 4.03 -15.90
N CYS A 22 -2.92 3.63 -17.16
CA CYS A 22 -1.86 4.15 -18.04
C CYS A 22 -2.00 5.67 -18.22
N GLY A 23 -0.87 6.40 -18.13
CA GLY A 23 -0.79 7.83 -18.44
C GLY A 23 0.65 8.33 -18.54
N GLU A 24 1.13 8.44 -19.78
CA GLU A 24 2.49 8.71 -20.28
C GLU A 24 3.12 10.08 -19.90
N SER A 25 4.44 10.20 -20.16
CA SER A 25 5.23 11.43 -20.46
C SER A 25 6.16 12.07 -19.40
N ALA A 26 7.45 11.69 -19.45
CA ALA A 26 8.67 12.48 -19.70
C ALA A 26 9.07 13.77 -18.93
N ASP A 27 10.36 13.74 -18.52
CA ASP A 27 11.44 14.76 -18.51
C ASP A 27 11.45 15.99 -17.59
N LYS A 28 12.40 16.00 -16.63
CA LYS A 28 13.63 16.83 -16.69
C LYS A 28 14.60 16.56 -15.53
N GLN A 29 15.88 16.44 -15.87
CA GLN A 29 17.05 16.52 -14.98
C GLN A 29 17.28 17.95 -14.47
N VAL A 30 17.70 18.11 -13.20
CA VAL A 30 18.59 19.19 -12.68
C VAL A 30 19.24 18.64 -11.39
N ALA A 31 20.48 18.16 -11.42
CA ALA A 31 21.77 18.85 -11.27
C ALA A 31 22.34 18.77 -9.83
N LYS A 32 23.63 18.40 -9.81
CA LYS A 32 24.53 18.15 -8.67
C LYS A 32 24.99 19.48 -8.05
N ALA A 33 25.21 19.50 -6.73
CA ALA A 33 26.10 20.46 -6.08
C ALA A 33 26.84 19.78 -4.92
N ASP A 34 28.16 20.02 -4.89
CA ASP A 34 29.16 19.40 -4.03
C ASP A 34 29.25 20.03 -2.62
N ALA A 35 29.68 19.18 -1.68
CA ALA A 35 30.49 19.33 -0.47
C ALA A 35 30.65 20.68 0.26
N VAL A 36 30.51 20.66 1.60
CA VAL A 36 31.43 21.31 2.57
C VAL A 36 31.54 20.48 3.87
N SER A 37 32.72 20.54 4.47
CA SER A 37 33.42 19.72 5.46
C SER A 37 33.08 19.92 6.97
N GLU A 38 33.26 18.83 7.72
CA GLU A 38 33.88 18.58 9.05
C GLU A 38 33.96 19.63 10.20
N GLU A 39 33.47 19.23 11.39
CA GLU A 39 33.91 19.44 12.81
C GLU A 39 32.67 19.57 13.73
N ALA A 40 32.55 19.06 14.97
CA ALA A 40 33.26 18.08 15.80
C ALA A 40 32.36 17.74 17.03
N VAL A 41 32.35 16.48 17.44
CA VAL A 41 32.14 15.92 18.80
C VAL A 41 30.80 16.11 19.53
N ALA A 42 30.06 15.00 19.67
CA ALA A 42 29.59 14.48 20.96
C ALA A 42 29.30 12.98 20.82
N ALA A 43 29.93 12.15 21.66
CA ALA A 43 29.72 10.69 21.67
C ALA A 43 28.28 10.37 22.11
N PRO A 44 27.50 9.55 21.36
CA PRO A 44 26.28 9.00 21.90
C PRO A 44 26.61 7.79 22.78
N ALA A 45 25.98 7.75 23.95
CA ALA A 45 25.95 6.61 24.85
C ALA A 45 25.67 5.31 24.10
N GLU A 46 26.33 4.22 24.52
CA GLU A 46 26.17 2.88 23.95
C GLU A 46 24.68 2.54 23.82
N ALA A 47 24.20 2.54 22.57
CA ALA A 47 22.90 1.98 22.24
C ALA A 47 22.97 0.49 22.56
N SER A 48 22.21 0.07 23.56
CA SER A 48 21.97 -1.34 23.83
C SER A 48 21.57 -2.01 22.51
N PRO A 49 22.20 -3.12 22.10
CA PRO A 49 21.92 -3.73 20.80
C PRO A 49 20.44 -4.10 20.74
N ALA A 50 19.71 -3.44 19.84
CA ALA A 50 18.33 -3.74 19.55
C ALA A 50 18.24 -5.21 19.13
N VAL A 51 17.56 -6.01 19.94
CA VAL A 51 17.25 -7.39 19.60
C VAL A 51 16.45 -7.34 18.30
N ALA A 52 17.01 -7.90 17.22
CA ALA A 52 16.29 -8.05 15.96
C ALA A 52 14.95 -8.76 16.23
N ALA A 53 13.85 -8.15 15.78
CA ALA A 53 12.53 -8.72 15.92
C ALA A 53 12.53 -10.16 15.38
N SER A 54 12.05 -11.10 16.19
CA SER A 54 12.08 -12.55 15.93
C SER A 54 11.65 -12.89 14.50
N ASN A 55 12.32 -13.87 13.88
CA ASN A 55 12.11 -14.45 12.54
C ASN A 55 10.70 -15.07 12.31
N GLY A 56 9.63 -14.35 12.64
CA GLY A 56 8.26 -14.75 12.35
C GLY A 56 7.90 -14.43 10.90
N GLY A 57 7.04 -15.26 10.31
CA GLY A 57 6.47 -15.00 8.98
C GLY A 57 5.56 -13.77 8.95
N SER A 58 4.99 -13.49 7.78
CA SER A 58 4.21 -12.27 7.53
C SER A 58 2.82 -12.25 8.20
N ALA A 59 2.40 -13.33 8.87
CA ALA A 59 1.04 -13.45 9.43
C ALA A 59 0.64 -12.25 10.30
N ALA A 60 1.52 -11.78 11.19
CA ALA A 60 1.19 -10.66 12.09
C ALA A 60 0.94 -9.32 11.37
N CYS A 61 1.20 -9.23 10.06
CA CYS A 61 0.95 -8.05 9.24
C CYS A 61 -0.16 -8.24 8.20
N LEU A 62 -0.33 -9.45 7.66
CA LEU A 62 -1.30 -9.73 6.60
C LEU A 62 -2.59 -10.35 7.12
N ASP A 63 -2.54 -11.12 8.21
CA ASP A 63 -3.71 -11.68 8.87
C ASP A 63 -4.02 -10.94 10.17
N VAL A 64 -4.55 -9.73 10.04
CA VAL A 64 -4.88 -8.88 11.19
C VAL A 64 -6.40 -8.73 11.32
N PRO A 65 -7.05 -9.44 12.25
CA PRO A 65 -8.50 -9.36 12.45
C PRO A 65 -9.01 -7.95 12.77
N ALA A 66 -8.20 -7.12 13.44
CA ALA A 66 -8.56 -5.75 13.76
C ALA A 66 -8.84 -4.88 12.52
N LEU A 67 -8.14 -5.12 11.40
CA LEU A 67 -8.40 -4.42 10.13
C LEU A 67 -9.65 -4.88 9.40
N ARG A 68 -10.28 -5.96 9.88
CA ARG A 68 -11.51 -6.53 9.30
C ARG A 68 -12.66 -6.44 10.28
N THR A 69 -12.49 -5.72 11.38
CA THR A 69 -13.57 -5.51 12.35
C THR A 69 -14.42 -4.34 11.90
N VAL A 70 -15.70 -4.62 11.62
CA VAL A 70 -16.68 -3.62 11.18
C VAL A 70 -16.80 -2.50 12.22
N GLY A 71 -16.82 -1.25 11.74
CA GLY A 71 -16.88 -0.05 12.56
C GLY A 71 -15.51 0.52 12.96
N ASN A 72 -14.41 -0.21 12.74
CA ASN A 72 -13.08 0.35 12.96
C ASN A 72 -12.75 1.41 11.92
N THR A 73 -12.20 2.53 12.38
CA THR A 73 -11.75 3.65 11.56
C THR A 73 -10.28 3.94 11.85
N TRP A 74 -9.51 4.29 10.81
CA TRP A 74 -8.13 4.75 10.94
C TRP A 74 -7.84 5.86 9.96
N THR A 75 -6.90 6.74 10.30
CA THR A 75 -6.43 7.79 9.40
C THR A 75 -4.98 7.52 9.01
N ILE A 76 -4.69 7.58 7.71
CA ILE A 76 -3.33 7.50 7.18
C ILE A 76 -3.04 8.84 6.54
N THR A 77 -1.96 9.49 6.97
CA THR A 77 -1.47 10.71 6.35
C THR A 77 -0.19 10.38 5.59
N THR A 78 -0.18 10.57 4.26
CA THR A 78 1.01 10.35 3.42
C THR A 78 1.27 11.60 2.59
N ASP A 79 2.48 12.17 2.67
CA ASP A 79 2.84 13.41 1.95
C ASP A 79 1.81 14.57 2.12
N GLY A 80 1.21 14.67 3.31
CA GLY A 80 0.18 15.66 3.63
C GLY A 80 -1.21 15.37 3.07
N GLN A 81 -1.41 14.23 2.40
CA GLN A 81 -2.74 13.70 2.08
C GLN A 81 -3.26 12.89 3.25
N ARG A 82 -4.48 13.21 3.70
CA ARG A 82 -5.13 12.55 4.82
C ARG A 82 -6.23 11.65 4.28
N ASP A 83 -6.08 10.35 4.50
CA ASP A 83 -7.03 9.32 4.11
C ASP A 83 -7.73 8.79 5.37
N VAL A 84 -9.04 9.02 5.46
CA VAL A 84 -9.88 8.41 6.50
C VAL A 84 -10.41 7.10 5.94
N ASN A 85 -10.09 6.00 6.63
CA ASN A 85 -10.46 4.66 6.23
C ASN A 85 -11.40 4.07 7.28
N THR A 86 -12.49 3.44 6.85
CA THR A 86 -13.43 2.78 7.74
C THR A 86 -13.81 1.41 7.19
N VAL A 87 -13.81 0.39 8.05
CA VAL A 87 -14.36 -0.93 7.69
C VAL A 87 -15.86 -0.83 7.81
N ALA A 88 -16.52 -0.69 6.67
CA ALA A 88 -17.93 -0.33 6.65
C ALA A 88 -18.83 -1.56 6.87
N GLU A 89 -18.53 -2.70 6.25
CA GLU A 89 -19.32 -3.94 6.36
C GLU A 89 -18.64 -5.17 5.72
N LEU A 90 -19.17 -6.36 6.00
CA LEU A 90 -19.00 -7.54 5.15
C LEU A 90 -20.00 -7.43 3.98
N ALA A 91 -19.49 -7.29 2.76
CA ALA A 91 -20.27 -7.10 1.54
C ALA A 91 -20.13 -8.32 0.61
N ASP A 92 -21.13 -8.55 -0.24
CA ASP A 92 -20.95 -9.37 -1.44
C ASP A 92 -20.38 -8.47 -2.55
N TYR A 93 -19.17 -8.81 -3.02
CA TYR A 93 -18.54 -8.15 -4.16
C TYR A 93 -18.37 -9.15 -5.28
N ARG A 94 -19.18 -9.02 -6.33
CA ARG A 94 -19.15 -9.90 -7.51
C ARG A 94 -19.28 -11.40 -7.13
N GLY A 95 -20.12 -11.72 -6.14
CA GLY A 95 -20.33 -13.08 -5.65
C GLY A 95 -19.28 -13.58 -4.65
N GLN A 96 -18.39 -12.70 -4.16
CA GLN A 96 -17.38 -13.00 -3.15
C GLN A 96 -17.72 -12.30 -1.83
N SER A 97 -17.64 -13.02 -0.72
CA SER A 97 -17.75 -12.41 0.61
C SER A 97 -16.47 -11.62 0.94
N ALA A 98 -16.57 -10.31 1.03
CA ALA A 98 -15.44 -9.40 1.21
C ALA A 98 -15.69 -8.39 2.34
N TYR A 99 -14.63 -8.00 3.04
CA TYR A 99 -14.67 -6.78 3.85
C TYR A 99 -14.52 -5.57 2.93
N ARG A 100 -15.40 -4.59 3.12
CA ARG A 100 -15.31 -3.29 2.45
C ARG A 100 -14.54 -2.32 3.33
N THR A 101 -13.42 -1.83 2.82
CA THR A 101 -12.73 -0.66 3.39
C THR A 101 -13.11 0.57 2.58
N HIS A 102 -13.85 1.47 3.21
CA HIS A 102 -14.22 2.76 2.65
C HIS A 102 -13.12 3.79 2.92
N THR A 103 -12.70 4.53 1.91
CA THR A 103 -11.67 5.56 2.00
C THR A 103 -12.21 6.89 1.48
N GLU A 104 -12.11 7.93 2.31
CA GLU A 104 -12.30 9.33 1.92
C GLU A 104 -11.00 10.10 2.14
N ASN A 105 -10.51 10.82 1.13
CA ASN A 105 -9.27 11.59 1.27
C ASN A 105 -9.47 13.11 1.22
N SER A 106 -8.43 13.84 1.65
CA SER A 106 -8.41 15.30 1.68
C SER A 106 -8.56 16.00 0.34
N VAL A 107 -8.43 15.29 -0.79
CA VAL A 107 -8.62 15.84 -2.15
C VAL A 107 -9.97 15.46 -2.77
N GLY A 108 -10.87 14.86 -1.98
CA GLY A 108 -12.24 14.53 -2.41
C GLY A 108 -12.34 13.24 -3.23
N THR A 109 -11.32 12.38 -3.21
CA THR A 109 -11.46 11.00 -3.70
C THR A 109 -12.22 10.18 -2.68
N VAL A 110 -13.19 9.42 -3.17
CA VAL A 110 -13.96 8.45 -2.39
C VAL A 110 -13.86 7.10 -3.10
N ALA A 111 -13.44 6.08 -2.36
CA ALA A 111 -13.23 4.74 -2.89
C ALA A 111 -13.58 3.66 -1.88
N ASP A 112 -14.03 2.52 -2.38
CA ASP A 112 -14.22 1.30 -1.61
C ASP A 112 -13.25 0.23 -2.13
N ALA A 113 -12.49 -0.40 -1.24
CA ALA A 113 -11.66 -1.55 -1.56
C ALA A 113 -12.27 -2.82 -0.96
N TYR A 114 -12.21 -3.92 -1.72
CA TYR A 114 -12.83 -5.20 -1.36
C TYR A 114 -11.77 -6.29 -1.25
N GLY A 115 -11.66 -6.88 -0.07
CA GLY A 115 -10.72 -7.97 0.20
C GLY A 115 -11.12 -8.80 1.40
N ASN A 116 -10.49 -9.96 1.56
CA ASN A 116 -10.73 -10.84 2.70
C ASN A 116 -9.51 -11.72 2.98
N VAL A 117 -9.46 -12.34 4.15
CA VAL A 117 -8.57 -13.47 4.40
C VAL A 117 -9.42 -14.72 4.58
N VAL A 118 -9.19 -15.71 3.73
CA VAL A 118 -9.92 -16.98 3.72
C VAL A 118 -8.89 -18.10 3.79
N ASP A 119 -9.02 -19.00 4.76
CA ASP A 119 -8.14 -20.16 4.94
C ASP A 119 -6.63 -19.83 4.89
N GLY A 120 -6.24 -18.70 5.51
CA GLY A 120 -4.85 -18.25 5.57
C GLY A 120 -4.30 -17.62 4.29
N VAL A 121 -5.18 -17.28 3.33
CA VAL A 121 -4.83 -16.57 2.09
C VAL A 121 -5.51 -15.21 2.08
N VAL A 122 -4.73 -14.17 1.80
CA VAL A 122 -5.25 -12.81 1.61
C VAL A 122 -5.69 -12.67 0.16
N HIS A 123 -6.92 -12.18 -0.04
CA HIS A 123 -7.54 -11.96 -1.32
C HIS A 123 -7.87 -10.47 -1.51
N TRP A 124 -7.43 -9.91 -2.63
CA TRP A 124 -7.85 -8.60 -3.12
C TRP A 124 -8.72 -8.78 -4.36
N TYR A 125 -10.01 -8.49 -4.20
CA TYR A 125 -11.01 -8.72 -5.23
C TYR A 125 -11.17 -7.54 -6.17
N GLY A 126 -10.96 -6.31 -5.69
CA GLY A 126 -11.13 -5.12 -6.51
C GLY A 126 -11.41 -3.85 -5.71
N SER A 127 -11.80 -2.79 -6.42
CA SER A 127 -12.19 -1.52 -5.83
C SER A 127 -13.24 -0.80 -6.66
N VAL A 128 -14.00 0.08 -6.02
CA VAL A 128 -14.91 1.02 -6.67
C VAL A 128 -14.51 2.42 -6.24
N MET A 129 -13.97 3.21 -7.16
CA MET A 129 -13.85 4.65 -6.97
C MET A 129 -15.18 5.29 -7.35
N THR A 130 -15.72 6.16 -6.49
CA THR A 130 -16.98 6.88 -6.75
C THR A 130 -16.76 8.36 -7.02
N GLN A 131 -15.58 8.89 -6.66
CA GLN A 131 -15.16 10.26 -6.94
C GLN A 131 -13.69 10.32 -7.37
N PRO A 132 -13.30 11.22 -8.30
CA PRO A 132 -14.16 12.21 -8.98
C PRO A 132 -15.03 11.62 -10.10
N ALA A 133 -14.75 10.40 -10.54
CA ALA A 133 -15.54 9.67 -11.52
C ALA A 133 -15.72 8.22 -11.06
N ILE A 134 -16.86 7.63 -11.39
CA ILE A 134 -17.14 6.24 -11.06
C ILE A 134 -16.26 5.34 -11.92
N ASN A 135 -15.44 4.52 -11.29
CA ASN A 135 -14.63 3.50 -11.94
C ASN A 135 -14.55 2.27 -11.03
N GLU A 136 -14.91 1.11 -11.56
CA GLU A 136 -14.81 -0.17 -10.85
C GLU A 136 -13.66 -0.98 -11.44
N SER A 137 -12.86 -1.59 -10.58
CA SER A 137 -11.86 -2.59 -10.94
C SER A 137 -12.13 -3.90 -10.21
N TYR A 138 -11.99 -5.04 -10.88
CA TYR A 138 -12.05 -6.34 -10.22
C TYR A 138 -11.03 -7.32 -10.82
N ASN A 139 -10.57 -8.25 -9.99
CA ASN A 139 -9.53 -9.21 -10.31
C ASN A 139 -10.14 -10.62 -10.44
N GLN A 140 -9.85 -11.31 -11.54
CA GLN A 140 -10.32 -12.67 -11.78
C GLN A 140 -9.19 -13.62 -12.23
N PRO A 141 -8.82 -14.66 -11.44
CA PRO A 141 -9.19 -14.81 -10.02
C PRO A 141 -8.67 -13.63 -9.18
N SER A 142 -9.02 -13.56 -7.91
CA SER A 142 -8.49 -12.51 -7.02
C SER A 142 -6.97 -12.47 -7.07
N PHE A 143 -6.38 -11.29 -6.88
CA PHE A 143 -4.99 -11.23 -6.46
C PHE A 143 -4.90 -11.89 -5.08
N SER A 144 -4.13 -12.98 -4.96
CA SER A 144 -4.06 -13.78 -3.73
C SER A 144 -2.63 -13.99 -3.26
N VAL A 145 -2.41 -13.92 -1.94
CA VAL A 145 -1.09 -14.14 -1.32
C VAL A 145 -1.26 -14.91 -0.01
N PRO A 146 -0.43 -15.93 0.29
CA PRO A 146 -0.41 -16.55 1.61
C PRO A 146 -0.22 -15.49 2.70
N ALA A 147 -1.07 -15.51 3.73
CA ALA A 147 -0.97 -14.53 4.81
C ALA A 147 0.32 -14.70 5.62
N ASP A 148 0.84 -15.93 5.69
CA ASP A 148 2.10 -16.26 6.36
C ASP A 148 3.17 -16.72 5.37
N LEU A 149 3.88 -15.75 4.80
CA LEU A 149 5.10 -15.97 4.04
C LEU A 149 6.28 -16.06 5.02
N PRO A 150 7.12 -17.10 4.96
CA PRO A 150 8.45 -17.11 5.57
C PRO A 150 9.33 -16.02 4.97
N GLN A 151 10.34 -15.61 5.74
CA GLN A 151 11.29 -14.59 5.29
C GLN A 151 11.97 -14.99 3.97
N ASP A 152 12.11 -14.02 3.09
CA ASP A 152 12.62 -14.08 1.72
C ASP A 152 11.82 -15.00 0.77
N GLN A 153 10.67 -15.52 1.20
CA GLN A 153 9.77 -16.23 0.30
C GLN A 153 9.06 -15.26 -0.63
N THR A 154 9.05 -15.64 -1.91
CA THR A 154 8.35 -14.94 -2.98
C THR A 154 7.14 -15.73 -3.43
N HIS A 155 6.03 -15.05 -3.63
CA HIS A 155 4.79 -15.59 -4.19
C HIS A 155 4.36 -14.76 -5.40
N SER A 156 3.99 -15.42 -6.49
CA SER A 156 3.52 -14.76 -7.71
C SER A 156 2.18 -15.33 -8.13
N VAL A 157 1.28 -14.46 -8.59
CA VAL A 157 -0.03 -14.84 -9.09
C VAL A 157 -0.39 -13.99 -10.30
N SER A 158 -0.95 -14.64 -11.32
CA SER A 158 -1.49 -13.96 -12.50
C SER A 158 -3.01 -13.94 -12.47
N PHE A 159 -3.59 -12.82 -12.84
CA PHE A 159 -5.03 -12.60 -12.89
C PHE A 159 -5.39 -11.62 -14.01
N ASP A 160 -6.65 -11.63 -14.42
CA ASP A 160 -7.21 -10.58 -15.26
C ASP A 160 -7.70 -9.44 -14.36
N SER A 161 -7.11 -8.25 -14.52
CA SER A 161 -7.58 -7.02 -13.91
C SER A 161 -8.54 -6.34 -14.89
N ILE A 162 -9.80 -6.28 -14.51
CA ILE A 162 -10.89 -5.82 -15.37
C ILE A 162 -11.37 -4.48 -14.84
N THR A 163 -11.35 -3.47 -15.71
CA THR A 163 -11.81 -2.11 -15.43
C THR A 163 -13.14 -1.87 -16.11
N VAL A 164 -14.11 -1.34 -15.36
CA VAL A 164 -15.45 -1.01 -15.81
C VAL A 164 -15.70 0.46 -15.57
N GLN A 165 -15.95 1.20 -16.65
CA GLN A 165 -16.28 2.61 -16.62
C GLN A 165 -17.70 2.83 -17.17
N PRO A 166 -18.51 3.72 -16.59
CA PRO A 166 -19.83 4.03 -17.12
C PRO A 166 -19.78 4.45 -18.59
N GLY A 167 -20.55 3.76 -19.44
CA GLY A 167 -20.67 4.08 -20.87
C GLY A 167 -19.52 3.59 -21.75
N ALA A 168 -18.58 2.81 -21.20
CA ALA A 168 -17.50 2.15 -21.96
C ALA A 168 -17.59 0.63 -21.85
N GLU A 169 -17.10 -0.07 -22.87
CA GLU A 169 -16.90 -1.51 -22.81
C GLU A 169 -15.85 -1.86 -21.75
N PRO A 170 -16.05 -2.92 -20.95
CA PRO A 170 -15.06 -3.38 -19.99
C PRO A 170 -13.71 -3.67 -20.66
N PHE A 171 -12.64 -3.26 -20.01
CA PHE A 171 -11.28 -3.48 -20.48
C PHE A 171 -10.54 -4.40 -19.51
N ALA A 172 -9.97 -5.49 -20.03
CA ALA A 172 -9.24 -6.48 -19.26
C ALA A 172 -7.74 -6.46 -19.58
N MET A 173 -6.92 -6.51 -18.54
CA MET A 173 -5.47 -6.68 -18.65
C MET A 173 -5.02 -7.89 -17.86
N LYS A 174 -4.24 -8.76 -18.49
CA LYS A 174 -3.57 -9.84 -17.77
C LYS A 174 -2.36 -9.27 -17.04
N LEU A 175 -2.40 -9.35 -15.72
CA LEU A 175 -1.32 -8.91 -14.83
C LEU A 175 -0.73 -10.09 -14.08
N THR A 176 0.53 -9.95 -13.68
CA THR A 176 1.20 -10.80 -12.70
C THR A 176 1.66 -9.92 -11.56
N ASN A 177 1.16 -10.20 -10.36
CA ASN A 177 1.68 -9.62 -9.12
C ASN A 177 2.64 -10.60 -8.47
N THR A 178 3.73 -10.06 -7.93
CA THR A 178 4.71 -10.79 -7.13
C THR A 178 4.88 -10.09 -5.81
N VAL A 179 4.91 -10.87 -4.72
CA VAL A 179 5.10 -10.40 -3.35
C VAL A 179 6.23 -11.18 -2.71
N THR A 180 7.18 -10.47 -2.10
CA THR A 180 8.27 -11.05 -1.33
C THR A 180 8.24 -10.49 0.08
N TYR A 181 8.18 -11.34 1.10
CA TYR A 181 8.35 -10.90 2.48
C TYR A 181 9.84 -10.84 2.81
N ARG A 182 10.35 -9.67 3.23
CA ARG A 182 11.77 -9.44 3.53
C ARG A 182 12.14 -9.61 4.99
N GLY A 183 11.16 -9.90 5.86
CA GLY A 183 11.38 -10.05 7.29
C GLY A 183 10.86 -8.86 8.09
N ARG A 184 11.19 -8.88 9.39
CA ARG A 184 10.81 -7.83 10.34
C ARG A 184 11.84 -6.71 10.33
N GLU A 185 11.36 -5.48 10.33
CA GLU A 185 12.19 -4.29 10.54
C GLU A 185 11.58 -3.42 11.64
N ARG A 186 12.42 -2.88 12.51
CA ARG A 186 12.01 -1.89 13.51
C ARG A 186 12.19 -0.50 12.93
N ILE A 187 11.12 0.30 12.95
CA ILE A 187 11.12 1.67 12.47
C ILE A 187 10.83 2.62 13.64
N GLU A 188 11.76 3.53 13.89
CA GLU A 188 11.60 4.63 14.84
C GLU A 188 10.95 5.84 14.14
N THR A 189 9.93 6.41 14.77
CA THR A 189 9.21 7.61 14.30
C THR A 189 8.97 8.57 15.47
N GLU A 190 8.46 9.77 15.19
CA GLU A 190 8.04 10.72 16.24
C GLU A 190 6.90 10.17 17.13
N PHE A 191 6.11 9.23 16.63
CA PHE A 191 5.02 8.58 17.36
C PHE A 191 5.47 7.35 18.15
N GLY A 192 6.76 7.05 18.11
CA GLY A 192 7.39 5.90 18.77
C GLY A 192 7.92 4.88 17.79
N ALA A 193 8.28 3.73 18.36
CA ALA A 193 8.91 2.64 17.66
C ALA A 193 7.91 1.57 17.25
N PHE A 194 7.99 1.13 16.00
CA PHE A 194 7.10 0.14 15.43
C PHE A 194 7.89 -1.05 14.90
N ASP A 195 7.52 -2.25 15.31
CA ASP A 195 7.93 -3.46 14.60
C ASP A 195 7.05 -3.60 13.36
N THR A 196 7.66 -3.88 12.20
CA THR A 196 6.97 -3.91 10.91
C THR A 196 7.39 -5.13 10.09
N CYS A 197 6.53 -5.61 9.19
CA CYS A 197 6.91 -6.47 8.08
C CYS A 197 7.32 -5.62 6.90
N LYS A 198 8.51 -5.86 6.34
CA LYS A 198 8.87 -5.32 5.04
C LYS A 198 8.39 -6.27 3.95
N MET A 199 7.55 -5.74 3.07
CA MET A 199 7.01 -6.43 1.92
C MET A 199 7.53 -5.76 0.65
N GLU A 200 7.98 -6.54 -0.31
CA GLU A 200 8.28 -6.06 -1.65
C GLU A 200 7.22 -6.56 -2.62
N PHE A 201 6.81 -5.69 -3.51
CA PHE A 201 5.78 -5.96 -4.48
C PHE A 201 6.30 -5.64 -5.87
N SER A 202 5.80 -6.38 -6.86
CA SER A 202 5.86 -5.95 -8.24
C SER A 202 4.62 -6.35 -9.02
N THR A 203 4.25 -5.51 -9.97
CA THR A 203 3.19 -5.76 -10.95
C THR A 203 3.75 -5.61 -12.35
N GLU A 204 3.42 -6.55 -13.24
CA GLU A 204 3.79 -6.50 -14.66
C GLU A 204 2.73 -7.16 -15.54
N GLY A 205 2.71 -6.83 -16.83
CA GLY A 205 1.81 -7.40 -17.82
C GLY A 205 2.30 -7.16 -19.23
N ALA A 206 1.67 -7.77 -20.24
CA ALA A 206 2.15 -7.69 -21.63
C ALA A 206 2.27 -6.25 -22.18
N MET A 207 1.43 -5.33 -21.68
CA MET A 207 1.45 -3.90 -22.01
C MET A 207 1.68 -3.02 -20.78
N VAL A 208 2.07 -3.62 -19.64
CA VAL A 208 2.30 -2.91 -18.38
C VAL A 208 3.75 -3.11 -17.98
N PRO A 209 4.58 -2.05 -18.00
CA PRO A 209 5.96 -2.16 -17.57
C PRO A 209 6.02 -2.58 -16.10
N LYS A 210 7.02 -3.41 -15.77
CA LYS A 210 7.21 -3.86 -14.40
C LYS A 210 7.38 -2.66 -13.46
N THR A 211 6.47 -2.56 -12.50
CA THR A 211 6.51 -1.57 -11.43
C THR A 211 6.79 -2.29 -10.13
N THR A 212 7.73 -1.81 -9.33
CA THR A 212 8.03 -2.40 -8.01
C THR A 212 7.92 -1.36 -6.90
N TRP A 213 7.56 -1.80 -5.70
CA TRP A 213 7.47 -0.95 -4.52
C TRP A 213 7.69 -1.78 -3.27
N GLN A 214 8.03 -1.12 -2.16
CA GLN A 214 8.17 -1.75 -0.85
C GLN A 214 7.20 -1.09 0.13
N GLN A 215 6.72 -1.87 1.09
CA GLN A 215 5.83 -1.41 2.14
C GLN A 215 6.28 -1.97 3.48
N TRP A 216 6.24 -1.13 4.52
CA TRP A 216 6.43 -1.54 5.89
C TRP A 216 5.07 -1.55 6.59
N ILE A 217 4.62 -2.73 6.99
CA ILE A 217 3.30 -2.95 7.57
C ILE A 217 3.47 -3.22 9.06
N ILE A 218 2.75 -2.50 9.92
CA ILE A 218 2.90 -2.64 11.37
C ILE A 218 2.54 -4.06 11.82
N ALA A 219 3.39 -4.63 12.67
CA ALA A 219 3.36 -6.02 13.10
C ALA A 219 2.40 -6.32 14.25
N SER A 220 2.11 -5.32 15.07
CA SER A 220 1.59 -5.55 16.41
C SER A 220 0.84 -4.35 16.95
N GLY A 221 0.10 -4.61 18.03
CA GLY A 221 -0.70 -3.61 18.72
C GLY A 221 -1.89 -3.12 17.90
N LYS A 222 -2.43 -1.99 18.33
CA LYS A 222 -3.67 -1.43 17.79
C LYS A 222 -3.55 -1.00 16.32
N PHE A 223 -2.34 -0.80 15.82
CA PHE A 223 -2.07 -0.35 14.45
C PHE A 223 -1.66 -1.49 13.51
N ALA A 224 -1.68 -2.75 13.97
CA ALA A 224 -1.24 -3.89 13.19
C ALA A 224 -1.93 -3.94 11.81
N GLY A 225 -1.16 -4.30 10.78
CA GLY A 225 -1.62 -4.39 9.40
C GLY A 225 -1.67 -3.06 8.63
N LEU A 226 -1.50 -1.92 9.29
CA LEU A 226 -1.48 -0.63 8.60
C LEU A 226 -0.10 -0.33 7.97
N PRO A 227 -0.05 0.30 6.78
CA PRO A 227 1.21 0.78 6.20
C PRO A 227 1.80 1.92 7.04
N LEU A 228 3.02 1.73 7.53
CA LEU A 228 3.83 2.78 8.16
C LEU A 228 4.68 3.55 7.17
N ARG A 229 5.16 2.88 6.12
CA ARG A 229 6.05 3.48 5.12
C ARG A 229 5.86 2.78 3.77
N MET A 230 6.06 3.52 2.70
CA MET A 230 6.13 2.98 1.34
C MET A 230 7.32 3.57 0.59
N SER A 231 7.96 2.79 -0.29
CA SER A 231 9.01 3.27 -1.19
C SER A 231 8.77 2.73 -2.60
N ASN A 232 9.13 3.51 -3.61
CA ASN A 232 9.11 3.06 -5.01
C ASN A 232 10.54 2.81 -5.55
N VAL A 233 10.66 2.15 -6.71
CA VAL A 233 11.95 1.78 -7.34
C VAL A 233 12.86 2.98 -7.63
N GLN A 234 12.29 4.17 -7.75
CA GLN A 234 13.05 5.40 -7.96
C GLN A 234 13.77 5.87 -6.68
N GLY A 235 13.69 5.10 -5.59
CA GLY A 235 14.29 5.44 -4.30
C GLY A 235 13.54 6.56 -3.58
N THR A 236 12.42 7.03 -4.11
CA THR A 236 11.58 8.00 -3.44
C THR A 236 10.85 7.26 -2.33
N THR A 237 11.24 7.55 -1.09
CA THR A 237 10.59 7.02 0.10
C THR A 237 9.52 8.02 0.52
N GLN A 238 8.28 7.56 0.61
CA GLN A 238 7.18 8.32 1.19
C GLN A 238 6.96 7.79 2.61
N ALA A 239 7.23 8.64 3.59
CA ALA A 239 6.87 8.35 4.97
C ALA A 239 5.36 8.59 5.14
N SER A 240 4.66 7.63 5.71
CA SER A 240 3.28 7.83 6.15
C SER A 240 3.32 8.18 7.65
N SER A 241 2.63 9.24 8.07
CA SER A 241 2.24 9.45 9.46
C SER A 241 0.86 8.84 9.67
N ILE A 242 0.70 7.97 10.67
CA ILE A 242 -0.59 7.29 10.92
C ILE A 242 -1.21 7.89 12.19
N GLU A 243 -2.43 8.39 12.07
CA GLU A 243 -3.25 8.79 13.21
C GLU A 243 -4.43 7.82 13.34
N VAL A 244 -4.59 7.13 14.47
CA VAL A 244 -5.76 6.27 14.68
C VAL A 244 -6.61 6.80 15.80
N SER A 245 -7.85 7.17 15.46
CA SER A 245 -8.94 7.43 16.39
C SER A 245 -9.79 6.16 16.51
N TRP A 246 -9.94 5.66 17.72
CA TRP A 246 -10.90 4.60 18.08
C TRP A 246 -12.19 5.24 18.57
#